data_AF-A0A402DUV1-F1
#
_entry.id   AF-A0A402DUV1-F1
#
_cell.length_a   1.000
_cell.length_b   1.000
_cell.length_c   1.000
_cell.angle_alpha   90.00
_cell.angle_beta   90.00
_cell.angle_gamma   90.00
#
_symmetry.space_group_name_H-M   'P 1'
#
loop_
_entity.id
_entity.type
_entity.pdbx_description
1 polymer ?
#
loop_
_entity_poly.entity_id
_entity_poly.type
_entity_poly.pdbx_seq_one_letter_code
_entity_poly.pdbx_strand_id
1 'polypeptide(L)'
;MGDAWFVRVPVLAAAVVVLTTTMVACASGDDTPAAESSAPETSSPTPSASEGPPAAVDDVVPAAGAVGLGVPSGAVPPDDSGSPGAGWTAADGLLYVVTFGSSTCPLLTEPDATESGGTVTVAFVPLPDGPCTMDFVPTTSVVQVPSSVDQSAPVPVDLGGAGTVTVEPRPSSDEAGPIAWAAPTG
;
A
#
# COMPACT_ATOMS: atom_id res chain seq x y z
N MET A 1 44.70 11.09 -2.07
CA MET A 1 44.68 11.72 -3.40
C MET A 1 45.24 10.70 -4.38
N GLY A 2 44.37 10.10 -5.20
CA GLY A 2 44.69 9.02 -6.13
C GLY A 2 43.41 8.62 -6.86
N ASP A 3 43.45 8.71 -8.18
CA ASP A 3 42.36 9.14 -9.03
C ASP A 3 41.32 8.07 -9.42
N ALA A 4 40.16 8.59 -9.82
CA ALA A 4 38.96 7.90 -10.24
C ALA A 4 39.15 7.01 -11.49
N TRP A 5 38.39 5.92 -11.56
CA TRP A 5 38.01 5.30 -12.81
C TRP A 5 36.52 4.93 -12.79
N PHE A 6 35.77 5.63 -13.64
CA PHE A 6 34.40 5.35 -14.03
C PHE A 6 34.38 4.15 -14.99
N VAL A 7 33.55 3.14 -14.72
CA VAL A 7 33.16 2.16 -15.74
C VAL A 7 31.92 2.66 -16.46
N ARG A 8 32.09 3.01 -17.74
CA ARG A 8 31.01 3.30 -18.68
C ARG A 8 30.43 2.00 -19.21
N VAL A 9 29.17 1.71 -18.91
CA VAL A 9 28.41 0.65 -19.58
C VAL A 9 27.88 1.20 -20.92
N PRO A 10 28.09 0.50 -22.05
CA PRO A 10 27.70 0.99 -23.36
C PRO A 10 26.19 0.88 -23.60
N VAL A 11 25.62 1.99 -24.09
CA VAL A 11 24.32 2.08 -24.74
C VAL A 11 24.37 1.27 -26.04
N LEU A 12 23.48 0.27 -26.17
CA LEU A 12 23.20 -0.41 -27.42
C LEU A 12 21.79 -0.02 -27.88
N ALA A 13 21.77 0.74 -28.97
CA ALA A 13 20.58 1.13 -29.73
C ALA A 13 20.36 0.13 -30.88
N ALA A 14 19.10 -0.25 -31.14
CA ALA A 14 18.53 -0.62 -32.44
C ALA A 14 17.02 -0.87 -32.26
N ALA A 15 16.15 0.00 -32.79
CA ALA A 15 15.44 -0.11 -34.08
C ALA A 15 14.03 -0.73 -33.91
N VAL A 16 12.97 0.09 -33.85
CA VAL A 16 12.05 0.49 -34.95
C VAL A 16 11.33 -0.68 -35.62
N VAL A 17 9.98 -0.68 -35.58
CA VAL A 17 8.97 -1.26 -36.52
C VAL A 17 7.61 -1.22 -35.78
N VAL A 18 6.42 -0.87 -36.30
CA VAL A 18 5.90 -0.36 -37.58
C VAL A 18 4.54 0.29 -37.28
N LEU A 19 4.27 1.40 -37.96
CA LEU A 19 3.01 2.14 -38.06
C LEU A 19 1.95 1.34 -38.84
N THR A 20 0.72 1.17 -38.34
CA THR A 20 -0.45 0.84 -39.19
C THR A 20 -1.69 1.65 -38.81
N THR A 21 -2.10 2.49 -39.75
CA THR A 21 -3.38 3.22 -39.84
C THR A 21 -4.31 2.47 -40.81
N THR A 22 -5.61 2.40 -40.53
CA THR A 22 -6.71 2.16 -41.52
C THR A 22 -8.06 2.33 -40.78
N MET A 23 -8.76 3.46 -40.94
CA MET A 23 -9.77 3.81 -41.96
C MET A 23 -11.19 3.26 -41.69
N VAL A 24 -12.04 4.24 -41.37
CA VAL A 24 -13.51 4.40 -41.46
C VAL A 24 -14.25 3.49 -42.45
N ALA A 25 -15.42 2.97 -42.02
CA ALA A 25 -16.51 2.56 -42.89
C ALA A 25 -17.87 3.03 -42.32
N CYS A 26 -18.56 3.89 -43.07
CA CYS A 26 -19.97 4.23 -42.88
C CYS A 26 -20.88 3.16 -43.50
N ALA A 27 -22.03 2.90 -42.88
CA ALA A 27 -23.20 2.37 -43.56
C ALA A 27 -24.45 3.09 -43.02
N SER A 28 -25.19 3.69 -43.96
CA SER A 28 -26.35 4.56 -43.73
C SER A 28 -27.67 3.84 -44.02
N GLY A 29 -28.74 4.30 -43.37
CA GLY A 29 -30.15 4.00 -43.65
C GLY A 29 -30.98 4.40 -42.42
N ASP A 30 -31.38 5.67 -42.24
CA ASP A 30 -32.52 6.41 -42.83
C ASP A 30 -33.90 5.90 -42.34
N ASP A 31 -34.56 6.63 -41.42
CA ASP A 31 -35.90 7.22 -41.65
C ASP A 31 -36.36 8.15 -40.49
N THR A 32 -36.57 9.42 -40.85
CA THR A 32 -37.60 10.40 -40.42
C THR A 32 -37.68 10.98 -38.98
N PRO A 33 -37.76 12.34 -38.85
CA PRO A 33 -37.82 13.05 -37.59
C PRO A 33 -39.26 13.38 -37.15
N ALA A 34 -39.48 13.37 -35.83
CA ALA A 34 -40.47 14.21 -35.18
C ALA A 34 -39.86 14.71 -33.88
N ALA A 35 -39.67 16.03 -33.82
CA ALA A 35 -39.18 16.73 -32.66
C ALA A 35 -40.06 16.46 -31.45
N GLU A 36 -39.46 16.13 -30.31
CA GLU A 36 -39.82 16.73 -29.04
C GLU A 36 -38.56 16.92 -28.19
N SER A 37 -38.50 18.10 -27.61
CA SER A 37 -37.43 18.61 -26.77
C SER A 37 -37.27 17.73 -25.53
N SER A 38 -36.09 17.14 -25.34
CA SER A 38 -35.58 16.76 -24.02
C SER A 38 -34.06 16.65 -24.13
N ALA A 39 -33.37 17.49 -23.36
CA ALA A 39 -31.92 17.53 -23.30
C ALA A 39 -31.38 16.13 -22.95
N PRO A 40 -30.25 15.68 -23.54
CA PRO A 40 -29.53 14.57 -22.96
C PRO A 40 -28.96 15.06 -21.63
N GLU A 41 -29.54 14.58 -20.54
CA GLU A 41 -28.88 14.58 -19.24
C GLU A 41 -27.55 13.86 -19.46
N THR A 42 -26.49 14.65 -19.66
CA THR A 42 -25.11 14.19 -19.61
C THR A 42 -24.97 13.55 -18.24
N SER A 43 -25.11 12.22 -18.19
CA SER A 43 -24.77 11.44 -17.02
C SER A 43 -23.27 11.54 -16.89
N SER A 44 -22.82 12.61 -16.25
CA SER A 44 -21.49 12.71 -15.68
C SER A 44 -21.27 11.43 -14.90
N PRO A 45 -20.28 10.58 -15.23
CA PRO A 45 -19.84 9.59 -14.29
C PRO A 45 -19.22 10.38 -13.14
N THR A 46 -20.01 10.66 -12.11
CA THR A 46 -19.45 10.89 -10.78
C THR A 46 -18.69 9.60 -10.47
N PRO A 47 -17.35 9.62 -10.30
CA PRO A 47 -16.69 8.47 -9.74
C PRO A 47 -17.30 8.30 -8.35
N SER A 48 -18.17 7.31 -8.18
CA SER A 48 -18.56 6.85 -6.86
C SER A 48 -17.26 6.50 -6.16
N ALA A 49 -16.86 7.33 -5.21
CA ALA A 49 -16.04 6.85 -4.12
C ALA A 49 -16.79 5.65 -3.53
N SER A 50 -16.10 4.55 -3.26
CA SER A 50 -16.67 3.38 -2.61
C SER A 50 -17.29 3.81 -1.28
N GLU A 51 -18.58 4.15 -1.27
CA GLU A 51 -19.33 4.61 -0.09
C GLU A 51 -19.85 3.40 0.70
N GLY A 52 -18.91 2.58 1.16
CA GLY A 52 -19.08 1.75 2.34
C GLY A 52 -18.22 2.34 3.47
N PRO A 53 -18.54 2.07 4.75
CA PRO A 53 -17.61 2.32 5.83
C PRO A 53 -16.26 1.68 5.49
N PRO A 54 -15.13 2.34 5.81
CA PRO A 54 -13.82 1.72 5.65
C PRO A 54 -13.79 0.36 6.37
N ALA A 55 -13.35 -0.68 5.67
CA ALA A 55 -13.38 -2.04 6.17
C ALA A 55 -12.44 -2.22 7.37
N ALA A 56 -12.83 -3.06 8.34
CA ALA A 56 -11.92 -3.50 9.38
C ALA A 56 -10.83 -4.37 8.76
N VAL A 57 -9.60 -4.31 9.30
CA VAL A 57 -8.46 -5.06 8.73
C VAL A 57 -8.69 -6.57 8.67
N ASP A 58 -9.47 -7.13 9.59
CA ASP A 58 -9.80 -8.57 9.60
C ASP A 58 -10.75 -8.97 8.45
N ASP A 59 -11.50 -8.02 7.88
CA ASP A 59 -12.36 -8.24 6.72
C ASP A 59 -11.64 -7.96 5.39
N VAL A 60 -10.42 -7.41 5.44
CA VAL A 60 -9.60 -7.10 4.27
C VAL A 60 -8.81 -8.34 3.86
N VAL A 61 -8.98 -8.75 2.60
CA VAL A 61 -8.12 -9.79 2.00
C VAL A 61 -6.69 -9.24 1.89
N PRO A 62 -5.67 -9.87 2.51
CA PRO A 62 -4.30 -9.37 2.48
C PRO A 62 -3.75 -9.31 1.06
N ALA A 63 -3.35 -8.11 0.65
CA ALA A 63 -2.63 -7.84 -0.58
C ALA A 63 -1.71 -6.64 -0.36
N ALA A 64 -0.58 -6.56 -1.06
CA ALA A 64 0.31 -5.40 -0.98
C ALA A 64 -0.46 -4.10 -1.26
N GLY A 65 -0.31 -3.11 -0.37
CA GLY A 65 -1.03 -1.84 -0.42
C GLY A 65 -2.48 -1.88 0.07
N ALA A 66 -2.97 -3.05 0.53
CA ALA A 66 -4.26 -3.11 1.19
C ALA A 66 -4.21 -2.35 2.52
N VAL A 67 -5.30 -1.68 2.87
CA VAL A 67 -5.44 -0.91 4.10
C VAL A 67 -6.76 -1.29 4.77
N GLY A 68 -6.71 -1.47 6.08
CA GLY A 68 -7.88 -1.70 6.90
C GLY A 68 -7.83 -0.89 8.18
N LEU A 69 -8.99 -0.58 8.74
CA LEU A 69 -9.07 0.07 10.04
C LEU A 69 -8.78 -0.90 11.17
N GLY A 70 -8.27 -0.36 12.26
CA GLY A 70 -8.07 -1.13 13.48
C GLY A 70 -6.71 -1.81 13.56
N VAL A 71 -6.60 -2.63 14.60
CA VAL A 71 -5.48 -3.53 14.85
C VAL A 71 -5.92 -4.94 14.41
N PRO A 72 -5.05 -5.76 13.79
CA PRO A 72 -5.40 -7.13 13.43
C PRO A 72 -5.82 -7.96 14.64
N SER A 73 -6.73 -8.89 14.44
CA SER A 73 -7.20 -9.79 15.49
C SER A 73 -6.05 -10.49 16.21
N GLY A 74 -6.13 -10.52 17.54
CA GLY A 74 -5.12 -11.14 18.41
C GLY A 74 -3.95 -10.24 18.79
N ALA A 75 -3.81 -9.06 18.17
CA ALA A 75 -2.81 -8.07 18.57
C ALA A 75 -3.39 -7.02 19.52
N VAL A 76 -2.58 -6.63 20.52
CA VAL A 76 -2.94 -5.62 21.52
C VAL A 76 -1.80 -4.61 21.59
N PRO A 77 -2.05 -3.32 21.29
CA PRO A 77 -1.06 -2.27 21.46
C PRO A 77 -0.57 -2.19 22.91
N PRO A 78 0.70 -1.84 23.15
CA PRO A 78 1.28 -1.85 24.49
C PRO A 78 0.69 -0.75 25.39
N ASP A 79 0.23 0.35 24.79
CA ASP A 79 -0.27 1.54 25.47
C ASP A 79 -1.04 2.45 24.48
N ASP A 80 -1.65 3.52 25.00
CA ASP A 80 -2.47 4.46 24.22
C ASP A 80 -1.65 5.55 23.49
N SER A 81 -0.31 5.52 23.54
CA SER A 81 0.54 6.57 22.93
C SER A 81 0.68 6.42 21.41
N GLY A 82 0.17 5.33 20.83
CA GLY A 82 0.21 5.08 19.39
C GLY A 82 1.51 4.47 18.88
N SER A 83 2.18 3.67 19.72
CA SER A 83 3.37 2.92 19.32
C SER A 83 3.09 2.08 18.07
N PRO A 84 3.82 2.27 16.96
CA PRO A 84 3.60 1.51 15.74
C PRO A 84 4.04 0.06 15.94
N GLY A 85 3.52 -0.84 15.11
CA GLY A 85 3.88 -2.26 15.18
C GLY A 85 3.91 -2.92 13.82
N ALA A 86 4.56 -4.08 13.75
CA ALA A 86 4.55 -4.91 12.57
C ALA A 86 4.50 -6.40 12.90
N GLY A 87 3.91 -7.20 12.02
CA GLY A 87 3.92 -8.66 12.12
C GLY A 87 3.39 -9.33 10.87
N TRP A 88 3.74 -10.59 10.67
CA TRP A 88 3.37 -11.31 9.44
C TRP A 88 1.87 -11.55 9.32
N THR A 89 1.33 -11.43 8.11
CA THR A 89 -0.05 -11.87 7.82
C THR A 89 -0.12 -13.39 7.65
N ALA A 90 -1.32 -13.95 7.53
CA ALA A 90 -1.50 -15.36 7.13
C ALA A 90 -1.06 -15.63 5.67
N ALA A 91 -0.96 -14.60 4.83
CA ALA A 91 -0.39 -14.71 3.49
C ALA A 91 1.14 -14.59 3.52
N ASP A 92 1.82 -15.43 2.74
CA ASP A 92 3.29 -15.45 2.68
C ASP A 92 3.86 -14.15 2.11
N GLY A 93 4.94 -13.66 2.73
CA GLY A 93 5.65 -12.46 2.27
C GLY A 93 4.92 -11.15 2.49
N LEU A 94 3.77 -11.16 3.18
CA LEU A 94 3.01 -9.96 3.51
C LEU A 94 3.12 -9.66 5.01
N LEU A 95 3.33 -8.38 5.30
CA LEU A 95 3.49 -7.83 6.65
C LEU A 95 2.32 -6.89 6.95
N TYR A 96 1.65 -7.08 8.08
CA TYR A 96 0.83 -6.03 8.68
C TYR A 96 1.75 -4.97 9.30
N VAL A 97 1.47 -3.70 9.01
CA VAL A 97 2.10 -2.55 9.67
C VAL A 97 0.99 -1.70 10.27
N VAL A 98 0.96 -1.65 11.59
CA VAL A 98 -0.03 -0.91 12.38
C VAL A 98 0.56 0.44 12.74
N THR A 99 -0.17 1.50 12.40
CA THR A 99 0.15 2.88 12.76
C THR A 99 -1.04 3.52 13.45
N PHE A 100 -0.80 4.65 14.09
CA PHE A 100 -1.83 5.46 14.71
C PHE A 100 -1.79 6.86 14.13
N GLY A 101 -2.96 7.40 13.82
CA GLY A 101 -3.09 8.71 13.21
C GLY A 101 -4.51 9.24 13.32
N SER A 102 -4.72 10.43 12.78
CA SER A 102 -6.07 10.99 12.66
C SER A 102 -6.91 10.12 11.74
N SER A 103 -8.17 9.88 12.10
CA SER A 103 -9.10 9.13 11.23
C SER A 103 -9.23 9.70 9.80
N THR A 104 -9.04 11.01 9.63
CA THR A 104 -9.01 11.67 8.29
C THR A 104 -7.61 11.85 7.69
N CYS A 105 -6.56 11.55 8.45
CA CYS A 105 -5.16 11.60 7.99
C CYS A 105 -4.39 10.42 8.58
N PRO A 106 -4.71 9.17 8.17
CA PRO A 106 -4.00 8.01 8.67
C PRO A 106 -2.56 8.01 8.15
N LEU A 107 -1.63 7.51 8.97
CA LEU A 107 -0.25 7.30 8.56
C LEU A 107 -0.15 5.97 7.81
N LEU A 108 -0.02 6.00 6.49
CA LEU A 108 -0.02 4.79 5.65
C LEU A 108 1.39 4.43 5.18
N THR A 109 1.60 3.17 4.84
CA THR A 109 2.87 2.68 4.28
C THR A 109 2.83 2.66 2.75
N GLU A 110 4.00 2.71 2.13
CA GLU A 110 4.16 2.24 0.75
C GLU A 110 3.82 0.74 0.66
N PRO A 111 3.38 0.24 -0.51
CA PRO A 111 2.94 -1.16 -0.66
C PRO A 111 4.09 -2.17 -0.60
N ASP A 112 5.32 -1.74 -0.89
CA ASP A 112 6.51 -2.60 -0.97
C ASP A 112 7.58 -2.12 0.01
N ALA A 113 8.10 -3.05 0.81
CA ALA A 113 9.27 -2.82 1.63
C ALA A 113 10.56 -3.04 0.83
N THR A 114 11.66 -2.48 1.34
CA THR A 114 13.01 -2.77 0.84
C THR A 114 13.77 -3.59 1.87
N GLU A 115 14.82 -4.29 1.44
CA GLU A 115 15.70 -5.03 2.34
C GLU A 115 17.14 -4.65 2.08
N SER A 116 17.90 -4.43 3.15
CA SER A 116 19.33 -4.20 3.09
C SER A 116 20.02 -4.74 4.33
N GLY A 117 20.91 -5.70 4.15
CA GLY A 117 21.76 -6.23 5.23
C GLY A 117 20.99 -7.03 6.28
N GLY A 118 19.87 -7.64 5.90
CA GLY A 118 18.99 -8.41 6.77
C GLY A 118 17.90 -7.58 7.47
N THR A 119 17.86 -6.26 7.26
CA THR A 119 16.82 -5.38 7.79
C THR A 119 15.82 -5.03 6.71
N VAL A 120 14.54 -5.24 7.01
CA VAL A 120 13.41 -4.81 6.18
C VAL A 120 13.08 -3.37 6.53
N THR A 121 13.04 -2.48 5.56
CA THR A 121 12.66 -1.08 5.75
C THR A 121 11.31 -0.82 5.10
N VAL A 122 10.36 -0.35 5.91
CA VAL A 122 9.02 0.07 5.49
C VAL A 122 9.02 1.58 5.31
N ALA A 123 8.67 2.04 4.11
CA ALA A 123 8.49 3.46 3.83
C ALA A 123 7.05 3.91 4.13
N PHE A 124 6.88 5.17 4.52
CA PHE A 124 5.58 5.79 4.76
C PHE A 124 5.23 6.76 3.65
N VAL A 125 3.95 6.75 3.26
CA VAL A 125 3.38 7.72 2.34
C VAL A 125 3.29 9.07 3.07
N PRO A 126 3.53 10.21 2.39
CA PRO A 126 3.28 11.52 2.96
C PRO A 126 1.83 11.65 3.45
N LEU A 127 1.63 12.30 4.60
CA LEU A 127 0.30 12.61 5.09
C LEU A 127 -0.46 13.48 4.06
N PRO A 128 -1.77 13.30 3.90
CA PRO A 128 -2.56 14.12 3.00
C PRO A 128 -2.56 15.58 3.46
N ASP A 129 -2.61 16.50 2.48
CA ASP A 129 -2.75 17.93 2.77
C ASP A 129 -4.14 18.24 3.37
N GLY A 130 -4.17 19.19 4.31
CA GLY A 130 -5.41 19.73 4.88
C GLY A 130 -5.59 19.48 6.37
N PRO A 131 -6.75 19.86 6.94
CA PRO A 131 -7.00 19.70 8.36
C PRO A 131 -7.30 18.24 8.71
N CYS A 132 -6.61 17.74 9.73
CA CYS A 132 -6.86 16.43 10.31
C CYS A 132 -7.88 16.53 11.47
N THR A 133 -8.67 15.49 11.67
CA THR A 133 -9.50 15.32 12.87
C THR A 133 -8.64 15.05 14.11
N MET A 134 -9.23 15.20 15.29
CA MET A 134 -8.54 14.90 16.57
C MET A 134 -8.61 13.43 16.96
N ASP A 135 -9.40 12.62 16.25
CA ASP A 135 -9.62 11.22 16.56
C ASP A 135 -8.40 10.38 16.20
N PHE A 136 -7.65 9.96 17.22
CA PHE A 136 -6.44 9.15 17.06
C PHE A 136 -6.80 7.66 17.09
N VAL A 137 -6.66 7.00 15.94
CA VAL A 137 -7.12 5.62 15.76
C VAL A 137 -6.07 4.77 15.03
N PRO A 138 -6.03 3.45 15.30
CA PRO A 138 -5.16 2.53 14.58
C PRO A 138 -5.63 2.33 13.14
N THR A 139 -4.67 2.28 12.22
CA THR A 139 -4.85 1.88 10.83
C THR A 139 -3.76 0.87 10.48
N THR A 140 -4.13 -0.20 9.79
CA THR A 140 -3.20 -1.25 9.37
C THR A 140 -3.02 -1.22 7.87
N SER A 141 -1.77 -1.11 7.43
CA SER A 141 -1.38 -1.28 6.02
C SER A 141 -0.76 -2.66 5.82
N VAL A 142 -0.93 -3.24 4.63
CA VAL A 142 -0.33 -4.53 4.24
C VAL A 142 0.82 -4.26 3.27
N VAL A 143 2.02 -4.74 3.62
CA VAL A 143 3.26 -4.46 2.89
C VAL A 143 3.88 -5.74 2.35
N GLN A 144 4.28 -5.73 1.08
CA GLN A 144 5.06 -6.80 0.49
C GLN A 144 6.51 -6.73 0.96
N VAL A 145 6.99 -7.84 1.51
CA VAL A 145 8.40 -8.00 1.88
C VAL A 145 9.15 -8.69 0.74
N PRO A 146 10.39 -8.29 0.42
CA PRO A 146 11.21 -8.98 -0.58
C PRO A 146 11.39 -10.47 -0.26
N SER A 147 11.30 -11.31 -1.30
CA SER A 147 11.44 -12.77 -1.15
C SER A 147 12.84 -13.25 -0.72
N SER A 148 13.82 -12.34 -0.64
CA SER A 148 15.15 -12.62 -0.09
C SER A 148 15.17 -12.75 1.43
N VAL A 149 14.12 -12.26 2.11
CA VAL A 149 14.00 -12.29 3.58
C VAL A 149 13.59 -13.68 4.04
N ASP A 150 14.35 -14.24 4.98
CA ASP A 150 14.00 -15.51 5.64
C ASP A 150 12.94 -15.27 6.73
N GLN A 151 11.69 -15.60 6.41
CA GLN A 151 10.55 -15.49 7.33
C GLN A 151 10.55 -16.58 8.43
N SER A 152 11.48 -17.54 8.38
CA SER A 152 11.61 -18.62 9.36
C SER A 152 12.45 -18.23 10.58
N ALA A 153 13.06 -17.04 10.56
CA ALA A 153 13.86 -16.47 11.63
C ALA A 153 13.31 -15.08 12.04
N PRO A 154 13.66 -14.56 13.22
CA PRO A 154 13.29 -13.21 13.60
C PRO A 154 13.85 -12.18 12.61
N VAL A 155 12.99 -11.29 12.12
CA VAL A 155 13.33 -10.28 11.10
C VAL A 155 13.29 -8.89 11.73
N PRO A 156 14.41 -8.12 11.70
CA PRO A 156 14.38 -6.72 12.09
C PRO A 156 13.65 -5.91 11.01
N VAL A 157 12.65 -5.15 11.44
CA VAL A 157 11.85 -4.26 10.59
C VAL A 157 12.02 -2.83 11.08
N ASP A 158 12.56 -1.98 10.21
CA ASP A 158 12.67 -0.55 10.41
C ASP A 158 11.39 0.14 9.92
N LEU A 159 10.69 0.80 10.85
CA LEU A 159 9.50 1.61 10.62
C LEU A 159 9.90 3.10 10.51
N GLY A 160 11.05 3.37 9.90
CA GLY A 160 11.58 4.71 9.72
C GLY A 160 11.74 5.47 11.05
N GLY A 161 11.33 6.74 11.06
CA GLY A 161 11.44 7.60 12.24
C GLY A 161 10.60 7.15 13.44
N ALA A 162 9.75 6.14 13.27
CA ALA A 162 8.89 5.60 14.32
C ALA A 162 9.53 4.43 15.11
N GLY A 163 10.72 3.98 14.69
CA GLY A 163 11.54 3.01 15.41
C GLY A 163 11.73 1.68 14.67
N THR A 164 12.41 0.75 15.32
CA THR A 164 12.69 -0.59 14.78
C THR A 164 12.03 -1.65 15.68
N VAL A 165 11.44 -2.66 15.08
CA VAL A 165 10.86 -3.82 15.75
C VAL A 165 11.49 -5.11 15.26
N THR A 166 11.45 -6.16 16.07
CA THR A 166 11.82 -7.51 15.64
C THR A 166 10.56 -8.33 15.46
N VAL A 167 10.26 -8.71 14.21
CA VAL A 167 9.10 -9.53 13.88
C VAL A 167 9.47 -11.00 13.99
N GLU A 168 8.74 -11.72 14.85
CA GLU A 168 8.93 -13.16 15.04
C GLU A 168 8.32 -13.97 13.88
N PRO A 169 8.85 -15.18 13.59
CA PRO A 169 8.27 -16.09 12.62
C PRO A 169 6.80 -16.40 12.93
N ARG A 170 6.04 -16.72 11.87
CA ARG A 170 4.67 -17.20 12.03
C ARG A 170 4.62 -18.52 12.79
N PRO A 171 3.60 -18.74 13.65
CA PRO A 171 3.43 -20.01 14.35
C PRO A 171 3.09 -21.16 13.40
N SER A 172 2.39 -20.86 12.29
CA SER A 172 2.11 -21.79 11.20
C SER A 172 1.86 -21.04 9.88
N SER A 173 1.86 -21.73 8.75
CA SER A 173 1.73 -21.09 7.42
C SER A 173 0.37 -20.43 7.16
N ASP A 174 -0.68 -20.84 7.87
CA ASP A 174 -2.05 -20.38 7.70
C ASP A 174 -2.50 -19.40 8.82
N GLU A 175 -1.60 -19.05 9.74
CA GLU A 175 -1.89 -18.18 10.88
C GLU A 175 -1.01 -16.92 10.84
N ALA A 176 -1.59 -15.76 11.18
CA ALA A 176 -0.84 -14.53 11.29
C ALA A 176 0.17 -14.61 12.45
N GLY A 177 1.31 -13.94 12.30
CA GLY A 177 2.31 -13.82 13.36
C GLY A 177 1.89 -12.81 14.43
N PRO A 178 2.50 -12.86 15.63
CA PRO A 178 2.31 -11.81 16.62
C PRO A 178 2.81 -10.46 16.09
N ILE A 179 2.14 -9.37 16.46
CA ILE A 179 2.62 -8.01 16.18
C ILE A 179 3.69 -7.64 17.21
N ALA A 180 4.87 -7.27 16.72
CA ALA A 180 5.91 -6.64 17.50
C ALA A 180 5.70 -5.12 17.51
N TRP A 181 5.79 -4.50 18.68
CA TRP A 181 5.53 -3.07 18.86
C TRP A 181 6.83 -2.31 19.11
N ALA A 182 6.98 -1.15 18.49
CA ALA A 182 8.09 -0.26 18.76
C ALA A 182 7.97 0.29 20.18
N ALA A 183 9.12 0.54 20.82
CA ALA A 183 9.13 1.27 22.07
C ALA A 183 8.67 2.71 21.83
N PRO A 184 7.91 3.32 22.75
CA PRO A 184 7.53 4.72 22.63
C PRO A 184 8.80 5.59 22.58
N THR A 185 8.94 6.37 21.52
CA THR A 185 9.97 7.40 21.41
C THR A 185 9.52 8.60 22.25
N GLY A 186 10.07 8.72 23.46
CA GLY A 186 9.74 9.82 24.40
C GLY A 186 10.25 11.20 23.99
#